data_AF-A0A933Q7F4-F1
#
_entry.id   AF-A0A933Q7F4-F1
#
_cell.length_a   1.000
_cell.length_b   1.000
_cell.length_c   1.000
_cell.angle_alpha   90.00
_cell.angle_beta   90.00
_cell.angle_gamma   90.00
#
_symmetry.space_group_name_H-M   'P 1'
#
loop_
_entity.id
_entity.type
_entity.pdbx_description
1 polymer ?
#
loop_
_entity_poly.entity_id
_entity_poly.type
_entity_poly.pdbx_seq_one_letter_code
_entity_poly.pdbx_strand_id
1 'polypeptide(L)'
;MTTNNPDNDPPMAEDKRLSYDDAVQYIVQRNAAAFAVHPVFEEEDDASPSGARVFVLAADGKGGYYMRFVAGRFFSGAHAADDVIAAGDIPDRVRELRFLPTRFEEDWFSDQIQVLIGKLMSASGAAAPHMPDYQNAPQKHAAAEVVFPVTFISGAKKH
;
A
#
# COMPACT_ATOMS: atom_id res chain seq x y z
N MET A 1 -7.29 8.45 -44.65
CA MET A 1 -6.93 9.50 -43.67
C MET A 1 -7.83 9.29 -42.45
N THR A 2 -7.39 8.49 -41.50
CA THR A 2 -8.09 8.31 -40.21
C THR A 2 -7.48 9.28 -39.22
N THR A 3 -8.28 10.26 -38.80
CA THR A 3 -7.94 11.24 -37.78
C THR A 3 -7.94 10.54 -36.41
N ASN A 4 -6.75 10.21 -35.90
CA ASN A 4 -6.60 9.87 -34.49
C ASN A 4 -6.70 11.17 -33.70
N ASN A 5 -7.81 11.36 -32.98
CA ASN A 5 -8.01 12.49 -32.07
C ASN A 5 -7.26 12.16 -30.76
N PRO A 6 -6.19 12.89 -30.40
CA PRO A 6 -5.44 12.65 -29.16
C PRO A 6 -6.16 13.11 -27.88
N ASP A 7 -7.36 13.69 -28.00
CA ASP A 7 -8.14 14.26 -26.88
C ASP A 7 -9.00 13.25 -26.11
N ASN A 8 -8.88 11.94 -26.37
CA ASN A 8 -9.68 10.91 -25.71
C ASN A 8 -8.89 10.05 -24.72
N ASP A 9 -7.64 10.41 -24.41
CA ASP A 9 -6.97 9.82 -23.26
C ASP A 9 -7.62 10.38 -21.98
N PRO A 10 -8.21 9.54 -21.11
CA PRO A 10 -8.67 10.01 -19.82
C PRO A 10 -7.48 10.67 -19.10
N PRO A 11 -7.68 11.82 -18.42
CA PRO A 11 -6.59 12.46 -17.70
C PRO A 11 -5.97 11.42 -16.76
N MET A 12 -4.65 11.22 -16.91
CA MET A 12 -3.90 10.35 -16.01
C MET A 12 -4.26 10.75 -14.58
N ALA A 13 -4.75 9.80 -13.78
CA ALA A 13 -5.14 10.06 -12.40
C ALA A 13 -3.99 10.79 -11.70
N GLU A 14 -4.25 12.01 -11.20
CA GLU A 14 -3.22 12.81 -10.53
C GLU A 14 -2.60 11.99 -9.39
N ASP A 15 -1.28 11.82 -9.45
CA ASP A 15 -0.54 11.18 -8.37
C ASP A 15 -0.55 12.10 -7.14
N LYS A 16 -1.47 11.84 -6.21
CA LYS A 16 -1.63 12.60 -4.96
C LYS A 16 -0.52 12.32 -3.93
N ARG A 17 0.50 11.53 -4.28
CA ARG A 17 1.60 11.20 -3.36
C ARG A 17 2.64 12.31 -3.31
N LEU A 18 3.01 12.69 -2.10
CA LEU A 18 4.04 13.65 -1.77
C LEU A 18 5.44 13.01 -1.82
N SER A 19 6.46 13.82 -2.07
CA SER A 19 7.85 13.44 -1.76
C SER A 19 8.03 13.31 -0.24
N TYR A 20 9.14 12.73 0.23
CA TYR A 20 9.42 12.66 1.67
C TYR A 20 9.45 14.05 2.30
N ASP A 21 10.15 15.02 1.70
CA ASP A 21 10.26 16.38 2.25
C ASP A 21 8.89 17.08 2.29
N ASP A 22 8.09 16.95 1.22
CA ASP A 22 6.73 17.50 1.18
C ASP A 22 5.82 16.82 2.20
N ALA A 23 5.99 15.51 2.43
CA ALA A 23 5.24 14.77 3.43
C ALA A 23 5.61 15.21 4.85
N VAL A 24 6.89 15.40 5.16
CA VAL A 24 7.35 15.93 6.45
C VAL A 24 6.81 17.33 6.69
N GLN A 25 6.86 18.21 5.69
CA GLN A 25 6.26 19.54 5.80
C GLN A 25 4.75 19.45 6.04
N TYR A 26 4.04 18.62 5.28
CA TYR A 26 2.61 18.40 5.41
C TYR A 26 2.22 17.93 6.81
N ILE A 27 2.86 16.89 7.34
CA ILE A 27 2.51 16.30 8.64
C ILE A 27 2.79 17.27 9.78
N VAL A 28 3.94 17.96 9.77
CA VAL A 28 4.33 18.88 10.85
C VAL A 28 3.41 20.11 10.85
N GLN A 29 3.13 20.70 9.69
CA GLN A 29 2.28 21.90 9.61
C GLN A 29 0.84 21.63 9.98
N ARG A 30 0.32 20.45 9.65
CA ARG A 30 -1.10 20.11 9.82
C ARG A 30 -1.37 19.20 11.01
N ASN A 31 -0.33 18.83 11.75
CA ASN A 31 -0.39 17.81 12.79
C ASN A 31 -1.09 16.53 12.29
N ALA A 32 -0.61 16.01 11.15
CA ALA A 32 -1.25 14.96 10.37
C ALA A 32 -0.34 13.74 10.18
N ALA A 33 -0.74 12.82 9.30
CA ALA A 33 0.04 11.64 8.92
C ALA A 33 0.13 11.48 7.39
N ALA A 34 1.13 10.74 6.94
CA ALA A 34 1.27 10.31 5.55
C ALA A 34 1.93 8.93 5.52
N PHE A 35 1.56 8.08 4.56
CA PHE A 35 2.07 6.71 4.51
C PHE A 35 2.59 6.28 3.13
N ALA A 36 3.54 5.36 3.14
CA ALA A 36 4.03 4.65 1.98
C ALA A 36 3.94 3.14 2.22
N VAL A 37 3.76 2.38 1.14
CA VAL A 37 3.73 0.91 1.17
C VAL A 37 4.71 0.40 0.13
N HIS A 38 5.58 -0.52 0.55
CA HIS A 38 6.52 -1.20 -0.32
C HIS A 38 6.22 -2.71 -0.29
N PRO A 39 5.83 -3.33 -1.42
CA PRO A 39 5.63 -4.77 -1.50
C PRO A 39 6.94 -5.53 -1.32
N VAL A 40 6.89 -6.73 -0.73
CA VAL A 40 8.01 -7.67 -0.59
C VAL A 40 7.70 -8.88 -1.46
N PHE A 41 8.66 -9.31 -2.27
CA PHE A 41 8.58 -10.48 -3.13
C PHE A 41 9.54 -11.56 -2.59
N GLU A 42 9.17 -12.83 -2.66
CA GLU A 42 10.05 -13.96 -2.34
C GLU A 42 10.75 -14.45 -3.60
N GLU A 43 12.00 -14.90 -3.49
CA GLU A 43 12.92 -15.18 -4.63
C GLU A 43 12.42 -16.25 -5.62
N GLU A 44 11.42 -17.06 -5.23
CA GLU A 44 10.85 -18.11 -6.08
C GLU A 44 9.57 -17.68 -6.84
N ASP A 45 8.98 -16.53 -6.48
CA ASP A 45 7.75 -16.00 -7.08
C ASP A 45 7.82 -14.46 -7.19
N ASP A 46 8.40 -13.98 -8.29
CA ASP A 46 8.42 -12.55 -8.65
C ASP A 46 7.06 -12.04 -9.18
N ALA A 47 6.06 -12.93 -9.35
CA ALA A 47 4.77 -12.56 -9.93
C ALA A 47 3.79 -12.03 -8.87
N SER A 48 3.94 -12.41 -7.60
CA SER A 48 3.05 -11.98 -6.51
C SER A 48 3.82 -11.60 -5.23
N PRO A 49 3.51 -10.47 -4.59
CA PRO A 49 4.18 -10.09 -3.36
C PRO A 49 3.74 -11.01 -2.20
N SER A 50 4.71 -11.48 -1.44
CA SER A 50 4.54 -12.33 -0.25
C SER A 50 4.19 -11.51 1.01
N GLY A 51 4.50 -10.22 1.01
CA GLY A 51 4.23 -9.32 2.12
C GLY A 51 4.37 -7.84 1.77
N ALA A 52 4.31 -7.00 2.79
CA ALA A 52 4.48 -5.56 2.66
C ALA A 52 5.28 -4.96 3.81
N ARG A 53 5.88 -3.81 3.51
CA ARG A 53 6.45 -2.86 4.46
C ARG A 53 5.65 -1.57 4.37
N VAL A 54 5.07 -1.15 5.48
CA VAL A 54 4.29 0.08 5.61
C VAL A 54 5.11 1.06 6.43
N PHE A 55 5.22 2.28 5.94
CA PHE A 55 5.93 3.38 6.59
C PHE A 55 4.92 4.50 6.81
N VAL A 56 4.67 4.89 8.06
CA VAL A 56 3.77 5.99 8.40
C VAL A 56 4.58 7.10 9.04
N LEU A 57 4.66 8.25 8.37
CA LEU A 57 5.19 9.47 8.96
C LEU A 57 4.05 10.19 9.69
N ALA A 58 4.31 10.61 10.93
CA ALA A 58 3.32 11.28 11.77
C ALA A 58 3.94 12.40 12.58
N ALA A 59 3.20 13.49 12.75
CA ALA A 59 3.59 14.55 13.68
C ALA A 59 3.54 14.06 15.13
N ASP A 60 4.45 14.55 15.96
CA ASP A 60 4.52 14.21 17.40
C ASP A 60 3.69 15.16 18.29
N GLY A 61 3.00 16.13 17.70
CA GLY A 61 2.25 17.17 18.40
C GLY A 61 3.09 18.25 19.09
N LYS A 62 4.42 18.20 18.98
CA LYS A 62 5.40 19.12 19.61
C LYS A 62 6.24 19.88 18.58
N GLY A 63 5.88 19.79 17.30
CA GLY A 63 6.60 20.40 16.17
C GLY A 63 7.67 19.48 15.56
N GLY A 64 7.79 18.24 16.04
CA GLY A 64 8.60 17.18 15.45
C GLY A 64 7.74 16.15 14.72
N TYR A 65 8.39 15.07 14.29
CA TYR A 65 7.74 13.94 13.65
C TYR A 65 8.51 12.64 13.94
N TYR A 66 7.84 11.52 13.72
CA TYR A 66 8.41 10.19 13.81
C TYR A 66 7.92 9.33 12.64
N MET A 67 8.54 8.18 12.45
CA MET A 67 8.06 7.16 11.53
C MET A 67 7.64 5.92 12.31
N ARG A 68 6.45 5.40 12.05
CA ARG A 68 6.08 4.03 12.42
C ARG A 68 6.32 3.10 11.25
N PHE A 69 7.02 2.00 11.50
CA PHE A 69 7.35 0.97 10.53
C PHE A 69 6.58 -0.30 10.85
N VAL A 70 5.86 -0.82 9.86
CA VAL A 70 5.12 -2.07 9.98
C VAL A 70 5.49 -3.04 8.88
N ALA A 71 5.91 -4.25 9.22
CA ALA A 71 6.27 -5.26 8.22
C ALA A 71 5.67 -6.64 8.52
N GLY A 72 5.05 -7.24 7.52
CA GLY A 72 4.37 -8.52 7.67
C GLY A 72 4.07 -9.21 6.35
N ARG A 73 3.81 -10.52 6.42
CA ARG A 73 3.32 -11.29 5.28
C ARG A 73 1.85 -10.98 5.03
N PHE A 74 1.42 -10.95 3.77
CA PHE A 74 0.02 -10.73 3.45
C PHE A 74 -0.89 -11.86 3.97
N PHE A 75 -0.41 -13.10 3.90
CA PHE A 75 -1.19 -14.29 4.20
C PHE A 75 -0.91 -14.92 5.58
N SER A 76 -0.14 -14.26 6.45
CA SER A 76 0.06 -14.74 7.81
C SER A 76 -0.99 -14.20 8.77
N GLY A 77 -1.54 -15.06 9.62
CA GLY A 77 -2.34 -14.62 10.78
C GLY A 77 -1.50 -13.98 11.90
N ALA A 78 -0.17 -13.93 11.76
CA ALA A 78 0.74 -13.30 12.72
C ALA A 78 0.75 -11.76 12.54
N HIS A 79 0.86 -11.04 13.66
CA HIS A 79 1.01 -9.59 13.65
C HIS A 79 2.30 -9.17 12.95
N ALA A 80 2.23 -8.04 12.24
CA ALA A 80 3.39 -7.42 11.64
C ALA A 80 4.32 -6.88 12.75
N ALA A 81 5.63 -6.84 12.48
CA ALA A 81 6.54 -6.09 13.33
C ALA A 81 6.09 -4.62 13.36
N ASP A 82 6.05 -3.98 14.53
CA ASP A 82 5.65 -2.58 14.72
C ASP A 82 6.74 -1.84 15.50
N ASP A 83 7.45 -0.94 14.82
CA ASP A 83 8.55 -0.16 15.37
C ASP A 83 8.29 1.34 15.21
N VAL A 84 8.66 2.13 16.22
CA VAL A 84 8.63 3.59 16.17
C VAL A 84 10.06 4.12 16.09
N ILE A 85 10.35 4.88 15.03
CA ILE A 85 11.67 5.39 14.67
C ILE A 85 11.65 6.92 14.72
N ALA A 86 12.61 7.51 15.44
CA ALA A 86 12.75 8.96 15.53
C ALA A 86 13.23 9.56 14.21
N ALA A 87 12.88 10.82 13.93
CA ALA A 87 13.22 11.51 12.66
C ALA A 87 14.70 11.41 12.24
N GLY A 88 15.63 11.50 13.21
CA GLY A 88 17.07 11.42 12.95
C GLY A 88 17.55 10.03 12.53
N ASP A 89 16.79 8.99 12.85
CA ASP A 89 17.15 7.58 12.63
C ASP A 89 16.43 6.97 11.42
N ILE A 90 15.60 7.75 10.71
CA ILE A 90 14.87 7.28 9.53
C ILE A 90 15.86 6.97 8.39
N PRO A 91 15.89 5.73 7.86
CA PRO A 91 16.81 5.33 6.81
C PRO A 91 16.64 6.14 5.51
N ASP A 92 17.75 6.43 4.82
CA ASP A 92 17.74 7.21 3.57
C ASP A 92 16.86 6.59 2.47
N ARG A 93 16.81 5.24 2.40
CA ARG A 93 15.93 4.51 1.47
C ARG A 93 14.44 4.83 1.64
N VAL A 94 14.01 5.20 2.84
CA VAL A 94 12.63 5.63 3.09
C VAL A 94 12.38 7.03 2.54
N ARG A 95 13.40 7.88 2.52
CA ARG A 95 13.32 9.25 2.00
C ARG A 95 13.13 9.30 0.48
N GLU A 96 13.48 8.21 -0.20
CA GLU A 96 13.24 8.01 -1.63
C GLU A 96 11.77 7.63 -1.94
N LEU A 97 10.95 7.30 -0.93
CA LEU A 97 9.56 6.87 -1.12
C LEU A 97 8.59 8.04 -1.34
N ARG A 98 7.43 7.71 -1.92
CA ARG A 98 6.32 8.64 -2.18
C ARG A 98 5.17 8.35 -1.22
N PHE A 99 4.80 9.35 -0.42
CA PHE A 99 3.87 9.22 0.70
C PHE A 99 2.50 9.80 0.35
N LEU A 100 1.43 9.08 0.70
CA LEU A 100 0.07 9.54 0.53
C LEU A 100 -0.41 10.15 1.86
N PRO A 101 -0.93 11.40 1.87
CA PRO A 101 -1.56 11.98 3.05
C PRO A 101 -2.66 11.08 3.61
N THR A 102 -2.71 10.91 4.94
CA THR A 102 -3.68 10.01 5.58
C THR A 102 -3.96 10.41 7.03
N ARG A 103 -4.83 9.63 7.68
CA ARG A 103 -4.99 9.56 9.14
C ARG A 103 -4.82 8.11 9.58
N PHE A 104 -4.56 7.91 10.86
CA PHE A 104 -4.57 6.59 11.45
C PHE A 104 -5.16 6.63 12.86
N GLU A 105 -5.50 5.46 13.39
CA GLU A 105 -5.81 5.24 14.79
C GLU A 105 -4.83 4.19 15.32
N GLU A 106 -4.41 4.31 16.58
CA GLU A 106 -3.34 3.48 17.17
C GLU A 106 -3.67 1.98 17.15
N ASP A 107 -4.94 1.63 17.28
CA ASP A 107 -5.43 0.25 17.26
C ASP A 107 -5.28 -0.41 15.89
N TRP A 108 -5.20 0.37 14.79
CA TRP A 108 -5.05 -0.19 13.44
C TRP A 108 -3.73 -0.92 13.24
N PHE A 109 -2.69 -0.56 13.98
CA PHE A 109 -1.38 -1.22 13.87
C PHE A 109 -1.36 -2.63 14.48
N SER A 110 -2.41 -3.01 15.21
CA SER A 110 -2.61 -4.39 15.67
C SER A 110 -3.30 -5.28 14.63
N ASP A 111 -3.85 -4.70 13.56
CA ASP A 111 -4.54 -5.45 12.51
C ASP A 111 -3.57 -6.24 11.60
N GLN A 112 -4.13 -7.19 10.85
CA GLN A 112 -3.41 -7.81 9.74
C GLN A 112 -2.97 -6.75 8.71
N ILE A 113 -1.80 -6.93 8.11
CA ILE A 113 -1.17 -5.91 7.25
C ILE A 113 -2.07 -5.46 6.08
N GLN A 114 -2.83 -6.37 5.50
CA GLN A 114 -3.79 -6.08 4.43
C GLN A 114 -4.94 -5.16 4.90
N VAL A 115 -5.43 -5.38 6.12
CA VAL A 115 -6.48 -4.57 6.74
C VAL A 115 -5.93 -3.18 7.08
N LEU A 116 -4.71 -3.11 7.64
CA LEU A 116 -4.02 -1.84 7.91
C LEU A 116 -3.86 -1.02 6.62
N ILE A 117 -3.35 -1.62 5.54
CA ILE A 117 -3.18 -0.93 4.25
C ILE A 117 -4.52 -0.41 3.73
N GLY A 118 -5.57 -1.23 3.80
CA GLY A 118 -6.93 -0.84 3.42
C GLY A 118 -7.42 0.38 4.20
N LYS A 119 -7.30 0.36 5.53
CA LYS A 119 -7.70 1.48 6.40
C LYS A 119 -6.92 2.77 6.11
N LEU A 120 -5.60 2.68 5.94
CA LEU A 120 -4.74 3.83 5.60
C LEU A 120 -5.08 4.42 4.22
N MET A 121 -5.37 3.58 3.23
CA MET A 121 -5.83 4.03 1.92
C MET A 121 -7.21 4.69 2.00
N SER A 122 -8.20 4.08 2.66
CA SER A 122 -9.52 4.70 2.84
C SER A 122 -9.43 6.03 3.58
N ALA A 123 -8.57 6.11 4.59
CA ALA A 123 -8.30 7.31 5.36
C ALA A 123 -7.65 8.45 4.55
N SER A 124 -6.96 8.15 3.45
CA SER A 124 -6.38 9.17 2.57
C SER A 124 -7.41 9.94 1.74
N GLY A 125 -8.65 9.44 1.64
CA GLY A 125 -9.67 9.99 0.74
C GLY A 125 -9.36 9.80 -0.75
N ALA A 126 -8.23 9.18 -1.10
CA ALA A 126 -7.92 8.71 -2.44
C ALA A 126 -8.41 7.27 -2.58
N ALA A 127 -9.69 7.10 -2.93
CA ALA A 127 -10.16 5.80 -3.40
C ALA A 127 -9.37 5.45 -4.68
N ALA A 128 -8.39 4.56 -4.56
CA ALA A 128 -7.66 4.07 -5.73
C ALA A 128 -8.63 3.25 -6.61
N PRO A 129 -8.80 3.56 -7.91
CA PRO A 129 -9.71 2.84 -8.81
C PRO A 129 -9.37 1.36 -9.03
N HIS A 130 -8.23 0.88 -8.52
CA HIS A 130 -7.67 -0.45 -8.80
C HIS A 130 -7.33 -1.26 -7.55
N MET A 131 -7.95 -0.97 -6.40
CA MET A 131 -7.68 -1.80 -5.22
C MET A 131 -8.54 -3.07 -5.26
N PRO A 132 -7.94 -4.27 -5.09
CA PRO A 132 -8.68 -5.46 -4.71
C PRO A 132 -9.38 -5.17 -3.37
N ASP A 133 -10.64 -5.57 -3.26
CA ASP A 133 -11.42 -5.43 -2.04
C ASP A 133 -10.86 -6.38 -0.97
N TYR A 134 -9.83 -5.97 -0.24
CA TYR A 134 -9.21 -6.77 0.83
C TYR A 134 -10.10 -6.90 2.07
N GLN A 135 -11.16 -6.09 2.16
CA GLN A 135 -12.11 -6.10 3.26
C GLN A 135 -13.14 -7.23 3.10
N ASN A 136 -13.51 -7.53 1.85
CA ASN A 136 -14.33 -8.69 1.48
C ASN A 136 -13.55 -9.81 0.78
N ALA A 137 -12.23 -9.67 0.63
CA ALA A 137 -11.39 -10.72 0.05
C ALA A 137 -11.57 -11.99 0.89
N PRO A 138 -11.95 -13.12 0.28
CA PRO A 138 -12.13 -14.36 1.03
C PRO A 138 -10.82 -14.66 1.75
N GLN A 139 -10.85 -14.66 3.09
CA GLN A 139 -9.76 -15.16 3.91
C GLN A 139 -9.57 -16.62 3.53
N LYS A 140 -8.62 -16.90 2.64
CA LYS A 140 -8.20 -18.25 2.34
C LYS A 140 -7.48 -18.77 3.57
N HIS A 141 -8.25 -19.35 4.50
CA HIS A 141 -7.73 -20.43 5.32
C HIS A 141 -7.22 -21.48 4.34
N ALA A 142 -5.91 -21.66 4.30
CA ALA A 142 -5.30 -22.74 3.56
C ALA A 142 -5.78 -24.07 4.17
N ALA A 143 -6.91 -24.58 3.67
CA ALA A 143 -7.15 -26.01 3.69
C ALA A 143 -6.22 -26.60 2.62
N ALA A 144 -5.40 -27.55 3.04
CA ALA A 144 -4.27 -28.11 2.29
C ALA A 144 -4.64 -28.84 0.98
N GLU A 145 -5.89 -28.78 0.51
CA GLU A 145 -6.34 -29.42 -0.72
C GLU A 145 -7.49 -28.63 -1.37
N VAL A 146 -7.25 -27.41 -1.88
CA VAL A 146 -8.23 -26.78 -2.81
C VAL A 146 -7.52 -25.96 -3.89
N VAL A 147 -7.32 -26.62 -5.04
CA VAL A 147 -7.05 -25.98 -6.34
C VAL A 147 -8.40 -25.55 -6.97
N PHE A 148 -8.33 -24.65 -7.98
CA PHE A 148 -9.31 -24.43 -9.09
C PHE A 148 -10.28 -23.22 -9.00
N PRO A 149 -10.74 -22.63 -10.16
CA PRO A 149 -10.80 -23.24 -11.49
C PRO A 149 -10.06 -22.55 -12.66
N VAL A 150 -9.48 -23.42 -13.48
CA VAL A 150 -9.18 -23.25 -14.90
C VAL A 150 -10.45 -23.63 -15.67
N THR A 151 -10.80 -22.87 -16.72
CA THR A 151 -11.35 -23.28 -18.04
C THR A 151 -12.13 -22.10 -18.68
N PHE A 152 -12.12 -21.83 -19.99
CA PHE A 152 -11.89 -22.65 -21.19
C PHE A 152 -11.11 -21.90 -22.29
N ILE A 153 -10.19 -22.61 -22.93
CA ILE A 153 -9.79 -22.40 -24.32
C ILE A 153 -10.92 -22.94 -25.22
N SER A 154 -11.32 -22.17 -26.22
CA SER A 154 -12.00 -22.63 -27.44
C SER A 154 -11.76 -21.56 -28.52
N GLY A 155 -11.20 -21.78 -29.71
CA GLY A 155 -10.72 -22.97 -30.40
C GLY A 155 -10.81 -22.68 -31.91
N ALA A 156 -9.69 -22.71 -32.64
CA ALA A 156 -9.67 -22.95 -34.08
C ALA A 156 -8.25 -23.32 -34.55
N LYS A 157 -7.99 -24.62 -34.57
CA LYS A 157 -6.86 -25.28 -35.24
C LYS A 157 -7.18 -25.45 -36.73
N LYS A 158 -6.14 -25.53 -37.57
CA LYS A 158 -5.93 -26.43 -38.74
C LYS A 158 -5.10 -25.70 -39.80
N HIS A 159 -4.18 -26.31 -40.52
CA HIS A 159 -3.54 -27.62 -40.50
C HIS A 159 -2.24 -27.48 -41.31
#